data_AF-A0A652LAQ0-F1
#
_entry.id   AF-A0A652LAQ0-F1
#
_cell.length_a   1.000
_cell.length_b   1.000
_cell.length_c   1.000
_cell.angle_alpha   90.00
_cell.angle_beta   90.00
_cell.angle_gamma   90.00
#
_symmetry.space_group_name_H-M   'P 1'
#
loop_
_entity.id
_entity.type
_entity.pdbx_description
1 polymer ?
#
loop_
_entity_poly.entity_id
_entity_poly.type
_entity_poly.pdbx_seq_one_letter_code
_entity_poly.pdbx_strand_id
1 'polypeptide(L)'
;MVVAKHSGSKPQWPLYAFALTVGLAGGVLTSFGQSIIHGGWNSVVNSAAPWVTVALVVGLRAPKLWRRAAAAGLLSQIGLVAGYYVTAELRGFAAGISSVVIWLVVGAVAGPVYGAAGALLQDDRRLVRTSAAGVTGSVWVMEGLQFLSLASDSNSNSGPGRTAAWCYLATGVVLPLVLARTSRDRIRALLGLGAAAGAAVVARMLIEMVFMF
;
A
#
# COMPACT_ATOMS: atom_id res chain seq x y z
N MET A 1 11.88 -15.28 -46.65
CA MET A 1 12.24 -15.64 -45.26
C MET A 1 12.47 -14.34 -44.49
N VAL A 2 11.43 -13.83 -43.82
CA VAL A 2 11.51 -12.56 -43.06
C VAL A 2 12.04 -12.89 -41.67
N VAL A 3 13.26 -12.48 -41.39
CA VAL A 3 13.88 -12.60 -40.06
C VAL A 3 13.12 -11.67 -39.11
N ALA A 4 12.36 -12.26 -38.18
CA ALA A 4 11.69 -11.54 -37.12
C ALA A 4 12.74 -10.89 -36.21
N LYS A 5 12.87 -9.57 -36.31
CA LYS A 5 13.70 -8.73 -35.44
C LYS A 5 13.22 -8.94 -33.99
N HIS A 6 13.96 -9.72 -33.22
CA HIS A 6 13.78 -9.81 -31.77
C HIS A 6 13.95 -8.39 -31.22
N SER A 7 12.83 -7.73 -30.88
CA SER A 7 12.88 -6.47 -30.17
C SER A 7 13.49 -6.75 -28.81
N GLY A 8 14.74 -6.36 -28.63
CA GLY A 8 15.44 -6.47 -27.35
C GLY A 8 14.59 -5.79 -26.29
N SER A 9 13.96 -6.59 -25.42
CA SER A 9 13.17 -6.04 -24.32
C SER A 9 14.11 -5.17 -23.48
N LYS A 10 13.73 -3.91 -23.25
CA LYS A 10 14.54 -2.99 -22.43
C LYS A 10 14.88 -3.68 -21.10
N PRO A 11 16.09 -3.51 -20.55
CA PRO A 11 16.45 -4.12 -19.27
C PRO A 11 15.47 -3.67 -18.17
N GLN A 12 14.99 -4.62 -17.37
CA GLN A 12 13.98 -4.37 -16.31
C GLN A 12 14.60 -4.13 -14.94
N TRP A 13 15.90 -4.41 -14.78
CA TRP A 13 16.63 -4.21 -13.52
C TRP A 13 16.54 -2.77 -12.97
N PRO A 14 16.43 -1.68 -13.77
CA PRO A 14 16.32 -0.34 -13.20
C PRO A 14 15.02 -0.15 -12.41
N LEU A 15 13.91 -0.77 -12.83
CA LEU A 15 12.64 -0.70 -12.10
C LEU A 15 12.74 -1.44 -10.77
N TYR A 16 13.37 -2.61 -10.76
CA TYR A 16 13.52 -3.42 -9.55
C TYR A 16 14.51 -2.79 -8.56
N ALA A 17 15.62 -2.25 -9.05
CA ALA A 17 16.57 -1.48 -8.24
C ALA A 17 15.91 -0.23 -7.65
N PHE A 18 15.14 0.51 -8.45
CA PHE A 18 14.35 1.64 -7.97
C PHE A 18 13.36 1.22 -6.89
N ALA A 19 12.59 0.15 -7.13
CA ALA A 19 11.59 -0.34 -6.19
C ALA A 19 12.21 -0.73 -4.84
N LEU A 20 13.31 -1.49 -4.86
CA LEU A 20 14.02 -1.89 -3.65
C LEU A 20 14.59 -0.67 -2.92
N THR A 21 15.17 0.28 -3.64
CA THR A 21 15.76 1.50 -3.07
C THR A 21 14.70 2.37 -2.40
N VAL A 22 13.57 2.62 -3.08
CA VAL A 22 12.47 3.40 -2.52
C VAL A 22 11.83 2.68 -1.34
N GLY A 23 11.70 1.35 -1.40
CA GLY A 23 11.27 0.52 -0.29
C GLY A 23 12.17 0.72 0.93
N LEU A 24 13.47 0.44 0.81
CA LEU A 24 14.46 0.59 1.87
C LEU A 24 14.46 2.00 2.47
N ALA A 25 14.48 3.03 1.62
CA ALA A 25 14.40 4.42 2.06
C ALA A 25 13.09 4.70 2.81
N GLY A 26 11.96 4.19 2.31
CA GLY A 26 10.66 4.28 2.98
C GLY A 26 10.69 3.66 4.38
N GLY A 27 11.30 2.48 4.53
CA GLY A 27 11.43 1.82 5.83
C GLY A 27 12.30 2.61 6.82
N VAL A 28 13.45 3.12 6.36
CA VAL A 28 14.32 4.01 7.14
C VAL A 28 13.56 5.25 7.60
N LEU A 29 12.86 5.92 6.67
CA LEU A 29 12.05 7.09 6.95
C LEU A 29 10.90 6.78 7.92
N THR A 30 10.28 5.61 7.82
CA THR A 30 9.27 5.17 8.78
C THR A 30 9.87 5.09 10.18
N SER A 31 11.02 4.41 10.34
CA SER A 31 11.67 4.28 11.65
C SER A 31 11.95 5.66 12.27
N PHE A 32 12.63 6.55 11.54
CA PHE A 32 12.96 7.89 12.06
C PHE A 32 11.72 8.76 12.28
N GLY A 33 10.76 8.71 11.36
CA GLY A 33 9.53 9.51 11.45
C GLY A 33 8.70 9.18 12.68
N GLN A 34 8.74 7.93 13.17
CA GLN A 34 8.06 7.57 14.42
C GLN A 34 8.60 8.29 15.66
N SER A 35 9.85 8.78 15.62
CA SER A 35 10.43 9.56 16.71
C SER A 35 10.09 11.05 16.64
N ILE A 36 9.53 11.50 15.51
CA ILE A 36 9.17 12.90 15.26
C ILE A 36 7.66 13.10 15.37
N ILE A 37 6.88 12.14 14.87
CA ILE A 37 5.42 12.23 14.83
C ILE A 37 4.82 11.41 15.97
N HIS A 38 4.14 12.10 16.89
CA HIS A 38 3.62 11.52 18.12
C HIS A 38 2.09 11.36 18.12
N GLY A 39 1.60 10.61 19.12
CA GLY A 39 0.18 10.35 19.30
C GLY A 39 -0.43 9.61 18.11
N GLY A 40 -1.70 9.87 17.84
CA GLY A 40 -2.41 9.17 16.77
C GLY A 40 -1.87 9.44 15.37
N TRP A 41 -1.18 10.56 15.16
CA TRP A 41 -0.55 10.91 13.89
C TRP A 41 0.64 10.01 13.55
N ASN A 42 1.19 9.26 14.51
CA ASN A 42 2.24 8.27 14.24
C ASN A 42 1.82 7.25 13.15
N SER A 43 0.52 6.95 13.06
CA SER A 43 -0.05 6.11 11.99
C SER A 43 0.32 6.59 10.59
N VAL A 44 0.42 7.90 10.34
CA VAL A 44 0.80 8.44 9.01
C VAL A 44 2.20 7.98 8.59
N VAL A 45 3.05 7.65 9.55
CA VAL A 45 4.42 7.18 9.31
C VAL A 45 4.48 5.66 9.31
N ASN A 46 3.79 5.02 10.25
CA ASN A 46 3.83 3.58 10.47
C ASN A 46 2.43 2.97 10.48
N SER A 47 1.91 2.72 9.28
CA SER A 47 0.65 2.01 9.05
C SER A 47 0.66 1.40 7.66
N ALA A 48 -0.25 0.46 7.39
CA ALA A 48 -0.29 -0.24 6.12
C ALA A 48 -0.59 0.69 4.94
N ALA A 49 -1.46 1.69 5.09
CA ALA A 49 -1.89 2.55 3.98
C ALA A 49 -0.76 3.43 3.41
N PRO A 50 0.07 4.13 4.21
CA PRO A 50 1.29 4.77 3.71
C PRO A 50 2.25 3.78 3.03
N TRP A 51 2.42 2.58 3.58
CA TRP A 51 3.34 1.58 3.04
C TRP A 51 2.91 1.06 1.66
N VAL A 52 1.65 0.68 1.48
CA VAL A 52 1.16 0.23 0.16
C VAL A 52 1.15 1.35 -0.88
N THR A 53 1.09 2.61 -0.44
CA THR A 53 1.23 3.78 -1.33
C THR A 53 2.62 3.83 -1.96
N VAL A 54 3.67 3.34 -1.28
CA VAL A 54 5.01 3.19 -1.88
C VAL A 54 4.98 2.23 -3.07
N ALA A 55 4.34 1.07 -2.93
CA ALA A 55 4.20 0.11 -4.03
C ALA A 55 3.39 0.69 -5.19
N LEU A 56 2.33 1.46 -4.90
CA LEU A 56 1.54 2.17 -5.91
C LEU A 56 2.40 3.15 -6.72
N VAL A 57 3.21 3.97 -6.04
CA VAL A 57 4.12 4.94 -6.69
C VAL A 57 5.16 4.24 -7.55
N VAL A 58 5.71 3.12 -7.08
CA VAL A 58 6.60 2.27 -7.88
C VAL A 58 5.88 1.77 -9.14
N GLY A 59 4.62 1.33 -9.00
CA GLY A 59 3.81 0.86 -10.12
C GLY A 59 3.53 1.91 -11.18
N LEU A 60 3.33 3.18 -10.79
CA LEU A 60 3.15 4.30 -11.71
C LEU A 60 4.34 4.50 -12.67
N ARG A 61 5.54 4.04 -12.30
CA ARG A 61 6.76 4.12 -13.14
C ARG A 61 6.85 3.02 -14.18
N ALA A 62 5.93 2.05 -14.17
CA ALA A 62 5.89 0.92 -15.10
C ALA A 62 4.55 0.86 -15.85
N PRO A 63 4.18 1.92 -16.60
CA PRO A 63 2.86 2.04 -17.22
C PRO A 63 2.58 0.87 -18.16
N LYS A 64 1.35 0.32 -18.07
CA LYS A 64 0.88 -0.82 -18.87
C LYS A 64 1.62 -2.15 -18.63
N LEU A 65 2.67 -2.19 -17.80
CA LEU A 65 3.48 -3.38 -17.50
C LEU A 65 3.11 -3.98 -16.13
N TRP A 66 1.81 -4.22 -15.90
CA TRP A 66 1.27 -4.55 -14.58
C TRP A 66 1.93 -5.76 -13.89
N ARG A 67 2.33 -6.79 -14.64
CA ARG A 67 3.04 -7.97 -14.09
C ARG A 67 4.40 -7.58 -13.50
N ARG A 68 5.12 -6.69 -14.19
CA ARG A 68 6.43 -6.20 -13.74
C ARG A 68 6.28 -5.22 -12.58
N ALA A 69 5.26 -4.39 -12.66
CA ALA A 69 4.87 -3.48 -11.58
C ALA A 69 4.46 -4.24 -10.31
N ALA A 70 3.81 -5.39 -10.44
CA ALA A 70 3.50 -6.28 -9.31
C ALA A 70 4.77 -6.83 -8.64
N ALA A 71 5.72 -7.35 -9.43
CA ALA A 71 7.01 -7.79 -8.90
C ALA A 71 7.83 -6.65 -8.27
N ALA A 72 7.80 -5.46 -8.89
CA ALA A 72 8.42 -4.28 -8.31
C ALA A 72 7.73 -3.85 -7.00
N GLY A 73 6.40 -3.91 -6.94
CA GLY A 73 5.62 -3.68 -5.73
C GLY A 73 6.01 -4.62 -4.59
N LEU A 74 6.14 -5.92 -4.88
CA LEU A 74 6.68 -6.91 -3.93
C LEU A 74 8.06 -6.50 -3.40
N LEU A 75 9.01 -6.20 -4.29
CA LEU A 75 10.36 -5.80 -3.91
C LEU A 75 10.37 -4.51 -3.07
N SER A 76 9.48 -3.56 -3.38
CA SER A 76 9.35 -2.34 -2.58
C SER A 76 8.86 -2.62 -1.17
N GLN A 77 7.91 -3.55 -0.97
CA GLN A 77 7.45 -3.92 0.37
C GLN A 77 8.49 -4.73 1.14
N ILE A 78 9.20 -5.66 0.50
CA ILE A 78 10.32 -6.37 1.14
C ILE A 78 11.39 -5.37 1.58
N GLY A 79 11.77 -4.44 0.69
CA GLY A 79 12.72 -3.38 1.01
C GLY A 79 12.24 -2.49 2.16
N LEU A 80 10.96 -2.15 2.19
CA LEU A 80 10.38 -1.32 3.24
C LEU A 80 10.41 -2.03 4.58
N VAL A 81 9.96 -3.28 4.66
CA VAL A 81 10.00 -4.06 5.89
C VAL A 81 11.44 -4.24 6.38
N ALA A 82 12.37 -4.59 5.49
CA ALA A 82 13.78 -4.72 5.84
C ALA A 82 14.37 -3.38 6.32
N GLY A 83 14.14 -2.29 5.59
CA GLY A 83 14.62 -0.96 5.93
C GLY A 83 14.08 -0.48 7.27
N TYR A 84 12.81 -0.74 7.56
CA TYR A 84 12.19 -0.37 8.83
C TYR A 84 12.79 -1.15 9.99
N TYR A 85 12.77 -2.49 9.94
CA TYR A 85 13.18 -3.31 11.07
C TYR A 85 14.69 -3.30 11.31
N VAL A 86 15.51 -3.31 10.25
CA VAL A 86 16.98 -3.16 10.41
C VAL A 86 17.31 -1.79 11.03
N THR A 87 16.66 -0.72 10.57
CA THR A 87 16.89 0.62 11.15
C THR A 87 16.40 0.71 12.59
N ALA A 88 15.25 0.11 12.91
CA ALA A 88 14.73 0.07 14.27
C ALA A 88 15.70 -0.64 15.22
N GLU A 89 16.21 -1.81 14.85
CA GLU A 89 17.20 -2.58 15.62
C GLU A 89 18.50 -1.79 15.83
N LEU A 90 19.04 -1.18 14.77
CA LEU A 90 20.25 -0.34 14.85
C LEU A 90 20.06 0.89 15.75
N ARG A 91 18.81 1.31 15.97
CA ARG A 91 18.45 2.42 16.87
C ARG A 91 18.08 1.94 18.28
N GLY A 92 18.21 0.64 18.56
CA GLY A 92 17.95 0.04 19.86
C GLY A 92 16.49 -0.32 20.12
N PHE A 93 15.64 -0.37 19.09
CA PHE A 93 14.25 -0.82 19.20
C PHE A 93 14.14 -2.28 18.77
N ALA A 94 13.96 -3.18 19.74
CA ALA A 94 13.83 -4.61 19.47
C ALA A 94 12.60 -4.91 18.60
N ALA A 95 12.83 -5.66 17.52
CA ALA A 95 11.82 -6.12 16.59
C ALA A 95 11.40 -7.55 16.93
N GLY A 96 10.12 -7.77 17.19
CA GLY A 96 9.57 -9.11 17.29
C GLY A 96 9.61 -9.82 15.94
N ILE A 97 10.20 -11.02 15.88
CA ILE A 97 10.25 -11.84 14.66
C ILE A 97 8.85 -12.11 14.09
N SER A 98 7.85 -12.29 14.95
CA SER A 98 6.44 -12.43 14.56
C SER A 98 5.95 -11.20 13.79
N SER A 99 6.26 -10.00 14.26
CA SER A 99 5.91 -8.75 13.57
C SER A 99 6.58 -8.67 12.20
N VAL A 100 7.87 -8.99 12.11
CA VAL A 100 8.59 -9.01 10.82
C VAL A 100 7.91 -9.97 9.83
N VAL A 101 7.57 -11.18 10.27
CA VAL A 101 6.91 -12.19 9.42
C VAL A 101 5.53 -11.73 8.98
N ILE A 102 4.71 -11.18 9.88
CA ILE A 102 3.37 -10.66 9.54
C ILE A 102 3.48 -9.60 8.45
N TRP A 103 4.36 -8.60 8.64
CA TRP A 103 4.51 -7.52 7.67
C TRP A 103 5.11 -7.97 6.34
N LEU A 104 5.99 -8.98 6.34
CA LEU A 104 6.45 -9.60 5.09
C LEU A 104 5.32 -10.31 4.35
N VAL A 105 4.47 -11.08 5.04
CA VAL A 105 3.34 -11.78 4.42
C VAL A 105 2.32 -10.79 3.87
N VAL A 106 1.93 -9.79 4.67
CA VAL A 106 1.00 -8.74 4.25
C VAL A 106 1.57 -7.95 3.08
N GLY A 107 2.83 -7.53 3.16
CA GLY A 107 3.55 -6.83 2.10
C GLY A 107 3.69 -7.67 0.83
N ALA A 108 3.86 -8.98 0.95
CA ALA A 108 3.96 -9.89 -0.19
C ALA A 108 2.65 -10.03 -0.97
N VAL A 109 1.51 -9.78 -0.33
CA VAL A 109 0.20 -9.75 -0.99
C VAL A 109 -0.13 -8.33 -1.47
N ALA A 110 -0.03 -7.34 -0.59
CA ALA A 110 -0.43 -5.97 -0.88
C ALA A 110 0.50 -5.29 -1.89
N GLY A 111 1.81 -5.56 -1.83
CA GLY A 111 2.81 -5.02 -2.74
C GLY A 111 2.50 -5.28 -4.21
N PRO A 112 2.31 -6.55 -4.63
CA PRO A 112 1.86 -6.89 -5.97
C PRO A 112 0.57 -6.21 -6.41
N VAL A 113 -0.45 -6.19 -5.54
CA VAL A 113 -1.77 -5.60 -5.83
C VAL A 113 -1.64 -4.11 -6.11
N TYR A 114 -0.97 -3.37 -5.23
CA TYR A 114 -0.81 -1.92 -5.36
C TYR A 114 0.18 -1.54 -6.46
N GLY A 115 1.27 -2.30 -6.64
CA GLY A 115 2.17 -2.15 -7.76
C GLY A 115 1.47 -2.34 -9.11
N ALA A 116 0.67 -3.41 -9.25
CA ALA A 116 -0.14 -3.62 -10.45
C ALA A 116 -1.16 -2.51 -10.66
N ALA A 117 -1.88 -2.09 -9.60
CA ALA A 117 -2.84 -1.00 -9.68
C ALA A 117 -2.19 0.29 -10.21
N GLY A 118 -1.00 0.65 -9.73
CA GLY A 118 -0.25 1.81 -10.22
C GLY A 118 0.00 1.78 -11.73
N ALA A 119 0.40 0.63 -12.27
CA ALA A 119 0.60 0.47 -13.71
C ALA A 119 -0.72 0.50 -14.51
N LEU A 120 -1.80 -0.04 -13.94
CA LEU A 120 -3.11 -0.18 -14.57
C LEU A 120 -3.94 1.12 -14.57
N LEU A 121 -3.56 2.13 -13.76
CA LEU A 121 -4.12 3.48 -13.84
C LEU A 121 -3.93 4.13 -15.23
N GLN A 122 -2.98 3.63 -16.01
CA GLN A 122 -2.66 4.10 -17.36
C GLN A 122 -3.13 3.14 -18.46
N ASP A 123 -3.95 2.13 -18.11
CA ASP A 123 -4.55 1.20 -19.09
C ASP A 123 -5.59 1.93 -19.95
N ASP A 124 -5.63 1.58 -21.24
CA ASP A 124 -6.53 2.18 -22.21
C ASP A 124 -7.98 1.72 -21.95
N ARG A 125 -8.16 0.50 -21.43
CA ARG A 125 -9.47 -0.06 -21.08
C ARG A 125 -10.02 0.64 -19.84
N ARG A 126 -11.15 1.32 -20.03
CA ARG A 126 -11.83 2.10 -19.00
C ARG A 126 -12.08 1.32 -17.71
N LEU A 127 -12.64 0.11 -17.82
CA LEU A 127 -12.99 -0.70 -16.64
C LEU A 127 -11.76 -1.03 -15.81
N VAL A 128 -10.68 -1.48 -16.45
CA VAL A 128 -9.40 -1.82 -15.80
C VAL A 128 -8.84 -0.61 -15.06
N ARG A 129 -8.80 0.55 -15.73
CA ARG A 129 -8.31 1.79 -15.13
C ARG A 129 -9.15 2.25 -13.94
N THR A 130 -10.48 2.18 -14.04
CA THR A 130 -11.37 2.58 -12.93
C THR A 130 -11.31 1.60 -11.75
N SER A 131 -11.15 0.30 -12.01
CA SER A 131 -10.93 -0.69 -10.96
C SER A 131 -9.59 -0.46 -10.24
N ALA A 132 -8.53 -0.18 -10.99
CA ALA A 132 -7.23 0.18 -10.43
C ALA A 132 -7.30 1.46 -9.56
N ALA A 133 -8.05 2.47 -9.99
CA ALA A 133 -8.33 3.65 -9.18
C ALA A 133 -9.05 3.30 -7.88
N GLY A 134 -10.03 2.41 -7.89
CA GLY A 134 -10.70 1.95 -6.67
C GLY A 134 -9.76 1.28 -5.66
N VAL A 135 -8.79 0.50 -6.13
CA VAL A 135 -7.81 -0.18 -5.27
C VAL A 135 -6.95 0.81 -4.47
N THR A 136 -6.63 1.99 -5.02
CA THR A 136 -5.68 2.93 -4.38
C THR A 136 -6.13 3.39 -3.00
N GLY A 137 -7.43 3.49 -2.78
CA GLY A 137 -8.00 3.92 -1.51
C GLY A 137 -8.36 2.80 -0.53
N SER A 138 -8.23 1.53 -0.94
CA SER A 138 -8.85 0.42 -0.19
C SER A 138 -8.30 0.20 1.22
N VAL A 139 -6.97 0.13 1.37
CA VAL A 139 -6.30 0.00 2.68
C VAL A 139 -6.47 1.26 3.53
N TRP A 140 -6.51 2.45 2.92
CA TRP A 140 -6.82 3.71 3.62
C TRP A 140 -8.21 3.68 4.26
N VAL A 141 -9.22 3.19 3.53
CA VAL A 141 -10.58 3.01 4.07
C VAL A 141 -10.59 1.96 5.17
N MET A 142 -9.94 0.81 4.94
CA MET A 142 -9.87 -0.27 5.93
C MET A 142 -9.25 0.19 7.26
N GLU A 143 -8.11 0.88 7.23
CA GLU A 143 -7.47 1.39 8.44
C GLU A 143 -8.29 2.52 9.08
N GLY A 144 -8.89 3.40 8.28
CA GLY A 144 -9.79 4.44 8.77
C GLY A 144 -11.01 3.87 9.53
N LEU A 145 -11.61 2.80 9.02
CA LEU A 145 -12.70 2.10 9.72
C LEU A 145 -12.22 1.45 11.01
N GLN A 146 -11.04 0.82 10.99
CA GLN A 146 -10.44 0.24 12.20
C GLN A 146 -10.17 1.32 13.26
N PHE A 147 -9.62 2.46 12.87
CA PHE A 147 -9.32 3.55 13.80
C PHE A 147 -10.60 4.16 14.38
N LEU A 148 -11.68 4.28 13.60
CA LEU A 148 -13.00 4.68 14.13
C LEU A 148 -13.56 3.66 15.12
N SER A 149 -13.42 2.37 14.83
CA SER A 149 -13.85 1.30 15.74
C SER A 149 -13.10 1.41 17.07
N LEU A 150 -11.78 1.52 17.04
CA LEU A 150 -10.93 1.67 18.23
C LEU A 150 -11.28 2.95 19.02
N ALA A 151 -11.61 4.04 18.34
CA ALA A 151 -11.96 5.31 18.98
C ALA A 151 -13.43 5.40 19.44
N SER A 152 -14.23 4.37 19.17
CA SER A 152 -15.63 4.27 19.61
C SER A 152 -15.82 3.23 20.72
N ASP A 153 -14.85 2.34 20.91
CA ASP A 153 -14.82 1.40 22.01
C ASP A 153 -14.34 2.11 23.29
N SER A 154 -15.26 2.30 24.24
CA SER A 154 -14.98 2.94 25.53
C SER A 154 -13.95 2.18 26.38
N ASN A 155 -13.71 0.90 26.08
CA ASN A 155 -12.69 0.08 26.76
C ASN A 155 -11.34 0.14 26.04
N SER A 156 -11.27 0.71 24.84
CA SER A 156 -10.03 0.87 24.09
C SER A 156 -9.31 2.16 24.52
N ASN A 157 -8.16 2.01 25.17
CA ASN A 157 -7.21 3.10 25.41
C ASN A 157 -6.16 3.22 24.31
N SER A 158 -6.41 2.65 23.12
CA SER A 158 -5.42 2.51 22.06
C SER A 158 -5.95 2.96 20.70
N GLY A 159 -5.03 3.42 19.84
CA GLY A 159 -5.29 3.71 18.43
C GLY A 159 -5.17 5.19 18.04
N PRO A 160 -5.22 5.50 16.73
CA PRO A 160 -4.95 6.84 16.21
C PRO A 160 -5.96 7.95 16.55
N GLY A 161 -7.10 7.59 17.14
CA GLY A 161 -8.18 8.53 17.47
C GLY A 161 -9.04 8.93 16.27
N ARG A 162 -10.18 9.58 16.57
CA ARG A 162 -11.23 9.89 15.56
C ARG A 162 -10.74 10.80 14.44
N THR A 163 -9.89 11.78 14.74
CA THR A 163 -9.39 12.72 13.74
C THR A 163 -8.56 12.01 12.68
N ALA A 164 -7.58 11.19 13.08
CA ALA A 164 -6.78 10.41 12.14
C ALA A 164 -7.65 9.45 11.34
N ALA A 165 -8.63 8.80 11.99
CA ALA A 165 -9.56 7.90 11.32
C ALA A 165 -10.33 8.58 10.17
N TRP A 166 -10.87 9.78 10.39
CA TRP A 166 -11.54 10.56 9.35
C TRP A 166 -10.59 11.01 8.25
N CYS A 167 -9.35 11.39 8.57
CA CYS A 167 -8.35 11.73 7.57
C CYS A 167 -8.01 10.52 6.67
N TYR A 168 -7.92 9.32 7.23
CA TYR A 168 -7.69 8.09 6.49
C TYR A 168 -8.85 7.75 5.56
N LEU A 169 -10.10 7.82 6.06
CA LEU A 169 -11.30 7.63 5.25
C LEU A 169 -11.38 8.64 4.11
N ALA A 170 -11.15 9.92 4.41
CA ALA A 170 -11.13 10.98 3.41
C ALA A 170 -10.07 10.72 2.34
N THR A 171 -8.84 10.36 2.74
CA THR A 171 -7.76 10.00 1.80
C THR A 171 -8.16 8.82 0.92
N GLY A 172 -8.73 7.77 1.51
CA GLY A 172 -9.20 6.59 0.79
C GLY A 172 -10.29 6.89 -0.25
N VAL A 173 -11.17 7.86 0.01
CA VAL A 173 -12.21 8.28 -0.94
C VAL A 173 -11.67 9.27 -1.98
N VAL A 174 -10.84 10.23 -1.57
CA VAL A 174 -10.32 11.28 -2.45
C VAL A 174 -9.37 10.72 -3.51
N LEU A 175 -8.52 9.75 -3.17
CA LEU A 175 -7.57 9.15 -4.11
C LEU A 175 -8.24 8.62 -5.41
N PRO A 176 -9.22 7.70 -5.38
CA PRO A 176 -9.90 7.25 -6.58
C PRO A 176 -10.61 8.38 -7.34
N LEU A 177 -11.12 9.40 -6.64
CA LEU A 177 -11.84 10.51 -7.26
C LEU A 177 -10.92 11.45 -8.05
N VAL A 178 -9.71 11.70 -7.53
CA VAL A 178 -8.67 12.50 -8.19
C VAL A 178 -8.09 11.75 -9.38
N LEU A 179 -7.89 10.44 -9.26
CA LEU A 179 -7.30 9.61 -10.32
C LEU A 179 -8.30 9.30 -11.45
N ALA A 180 -9.60 9.33 -11.19
CA ALA A 180 -10.64 9.11 -12.19
C ALA A 180 -10.89 10.37 -13.05
N ARG A 181 -10.93 10.19 -14.37
CA ARG A 181 -10.95 11.29 -15.35
C ARG A 181 -12.33 11.95 -15.54
N THR A 182 -13.41 11.20 -15.35
CA THR A 182 -14.79 11.67 -15.62
C THR A 182 -15.72 11.30 -14.48
N SER A 183 -16.87 11.97 -14.34
CA SER A 183 -17.86 11.65 -13.28
C SER A 183 -18.33 10.20 -13.33
N ARG A 184 -18.50 9.65 -14.54
CA ARG A 184 -18.84 8.23 -14.73
C ARG A 184 -17.69 7.29 -14.36
N ASP A 185 -16.44 7.72 -14.48
CA ASP A 185 -15.27 6.96 -14.03
C ASP A 185 -15.15 7.00 -12.50
N ARG A 186 -15.45 8.15 -11.89
CA ARG A 186 -15.48 8.34 -10.43
C ARG A 186 -16.46 7.39 -9.76
N ILE A 187 -17.69 7.28 -10.27
CA ILE A 187 -18.68 6.34 -9.73
C ILE A 187 -18.16 4.90 -9.79
N ARG A 188 -17.58 4.48 -10.93
CA ARG A 188 -17.01 3.13 -11.07
C ARG A 188 -15.81 2.90 -10.15
N ALA A 189 -14.97 3.90 -9.98
CA ALA A 189 -13.84 3.84 -9.06
C ALA A 189 -14.32 3.71 -7.61
N LEU A 190 -15.40 4.39 -7.22
CA LEU A 190 -16.01 4.24 -5.90
C LEU A 190 -16.65 2.86 -5.68
N LEU A 191 -17.28 2.28 -6.71
CA LEU A 191 -17.77 0.90 -6.64
C LEU A 191 -16.61 -0.10 -6.48
N GLY A 192 -15.53 0.10 -7.25
CA GLY A 192 -14.30 -0.68 -7.12
C GLY A 192 -13.65 -0.51 -5.75
N LEU A 193 -13.65 0.70 -5.20
CA LEU A 193 -13.18 1.01 -3.85
C LEU A 193 -13.97 0.22 -2.81
N GLY A 194 -15.30 0.19 -2.90
CA GLY A 194 -16.14 -0.57 -1.96
C GLY A 194 -15.76 -2.05 -1.92
N ALA A 195 -15.63 -2.69 -3.09
CA ALA A 195 -15.23 -4.09 -3.17
C ALA A 195 -13.79 -4.33 -2.65
N ALA A 196 -12.84 -3.49 -3.05
CA ALA A 196 -11.44 -3.62 -2.64
C ALA A 196 -11.25 -3.33 -1.14
N ALA A 197 -11.94 -2.33 -0.58
CA ALA A 197 -11.93 -2.01 0.84
C ALA A 197 -12.55 -3.16 1.65
N GLY A 198 -13.66 -3.74 1.18
CA GLY A 198 -14.25 -4.94 1.79
C GLY A 198 -13.26 -6.11 1.84
N ALA A 199 -12.55 -6.38 0.73
CA ALA A 199 -11.50 -7.40 0.70
C ALA A 199 -10.34 -7.09 1.66
N ALA A 200 -9.91 -5.82 1.77
CA ALA A 200 -8.88 -5.41 2.72
C ALA A 200 -9.32 -5.59 4.18
N VAL A 201 -10.60 -5.28 4.50
CA VAL A 201 -11.17 -5.51 5.83
C VAL A 201 -11.19 -7.00 6.18
N VAL A 202 -11.61 -7.86 5.24
CA VAL A 202 -11.58 -9.32 5.43
C VAL A 202 -10.15 -9.83 5.63
N ALA A 203 -9.20 -9.35 4.82
CA ALA A 203 -7.79 -9.71 4.98
C ALA A 203 -7.26 -9.34 6.37
N ARG A 204 -7.60 -8.14 6.88
CA ARG A 204 -7.26 -7.73 8.26
C ARG A 204 -7.84 -8.70 9.29
N MET A 205 -9.12 -9.04 9.19
CA MET A 205 -9.77 -9.97 10.11
C MET A 205 -9.09 -11.34 10.12
N LEU A 206 -8.66 -11.83 8.95
CA LEU A 206 -7.91 -13.10 8.84
C LEU A 206 -6.52 -13.00 9.48
N ILE A 207 -5.82 -11.88 9.31
CA ILE A 207 -4.51 -11.66 9.97
C ILE A 207 -4.68 -11.66 11.49
N GLU A 208 -5.68 -10.96 12.01
CA GLU A 208 -5.98 -10.94 13.45
C GLU A 208 -6.32 -12.35 13.96
N MET A 209 -7.09 -13.12 13.18
CA MET A 209 -7.41 -14.52 13.50
C MET A 209 -6.20 -15.46 13.54
N VAL A 210 -5.22 -15.27 12.66
CA VAL A 210 -4.08 -16.18 12.53
C VAL A 210 -2.94 -15.81 13.50
N PHE A 211 -2.77 -14.52 13.81
CA PHE A 211 -1.56 -14.02 14.47
C PHE A 211 -1.78 -13.38 15.84
N MET A 212 -3.04 -13.11 16.24
CA MET A 212 -3.35 -12.46 17.52
C MET A 212 -4.18 -13.32 18.48
N PHE A 213 -4.24 -14.64 18.22
CA PHE A 213 -4.75 -15.66 19.13
C PHE A 213 -3.60 -16.51 19.69
#